data_AF-A0A6V8CEG9-F1
#
_entry.id   AF-A0A6V8CEG9-F1
#
_cell.length_a   1.000
_cell.length_b   1.000
_cell.length_c   1.000
_cell.angle_alpha   90.00
_cell.angle_beta   90.00
_cell.angle_gamma   90.00
#
_symmetry.space_group_name_H-M   'P 1'
#
loop_
_entity.id
_entity.type
_entity.pdbx_description
1 polymer ?
#
loop_
_entity_poly.entity_id
_entity_poly.type
_entity_poly.pdbx_seq_one_letter_code
_entity_poly.pdbx_strand_id
1 'polypeptide(L)'
;MARAPQVEFPGKKRQRVRMRGTKHANEDTAKRLRRNLDRLLEDPERALPTLSGNIRRGWRRDPIERTMREIDQVVQRRGDTTWLKKRMLARRGDHIAKALAGSFHAAHDVEISTVGKYQNSAFGTGSYIRRGDGKQAYLA
;
A
#
# COMPACT_ATOMS: atom_id res chain seq x y z
N MET A 1 19.14 -6.45 39.53
CA MET A 1 18.35 -7.66 39.22
C MET A 1 19.13 -8.50 38.21
N ALA A 2 19.59 -9.69 38.60
CA ALA A 2 20.30 -10.59 37.69
C ALA A 2 19.33 -11.11 36.61
N ARG A 3 19.71 -10.99 35.33
CA ARG A 3 18.92 -11.51 34.21
C ARG A 3 19.04 -13.04 34.20
N ALA A 4 17.92 -13.75 34.19
CA ALA A 4 17.92 -15.20 34.14
C ALA A 4 18.70 -15.71 32.90
N PRO A 5 19.45 -16.82 33.00
CA PRO A 5 20.21 -17.36 31.89
C PRO A 5 19.28 -17.79 30.75
N GLN A 6 19.57 -17.34 29.53
CA GLN A 6 18.89 -17.81 28.32
C GLN A 6 19.34 -19.24 28.03
N VAL A 7 18.52 -20.22 28.40
CA VAL A 7 18.74 -21.63 28.05
C VAL A 7 17.98 -21.97 26.76
N GLU A 8 18.72 -22.37 25.73
CA GLU A 8 18.15 -22.98 24.52
C GLU A 8 18.00 -24.48 24.74
N PHE A 9 16.76 -24.95 24.76
CA PHE A 9 16.46 -26.38 24.91
C PHE A 9 16.70 -27.12 23.58
N PRO A 10 17.39 -28.27 23.60
CA PRO A 10 17.55 -29.12 22.42
C PRO A 10 16.17 -29.56 21.92
N GLY A 11 15.91 -29.38 20.62
CA GLY A 11 14.62 -29.75 19.98
C GLY A 11 13.75 -28.57 19.51
N LYS A 12 14.09 -27.31 19.81
CA LYS A 12 13.40 -26.14 19.23
C LYS A 12 13.74 -25.98 17.75
N LYS A 13 12.97 -26.61 16.86
CA LYS A 13 13.00 -26.31 15.42
C LYS A 13 12.68 -24.82 15.24
N ARG A 14 13.55 -24.08 14.53
CA ARG A 14 13.32 -22.67 14.15
C ARG A 14 11.98 -22.56 13.43
N GLN A 15 10.94 -22.14 14.14
CA GLN A 15 9.62 -21.93 13.57
C GLN A 15 9.72 -20.74 12.61
N ARG A 16 9.71 -21.00 11.30
CA ARG A 16 9.64 -19.93 10.29
C ARG A 16 8.28 -19.27 10.40
N VAL A 17 8.20 -18.20 11.19
CA VAL A 17 7.02 -17.34 11.26
C VAL A 17 6.81 -16.73 9.87
N ARG A 18 5.84 -17.25 9.13
CA ARG A 18 5.40 -16.67 7.84
C ARG A 18 4.15 -15.84 8.11
N MET A 19 4.19 -14.57 7.72
CA MET A 19 3.02 -13.70 7.82
C MET A 19 1.90 -14.21 6.90
N ARG A 20 0.75 -14.60 7.48
CA ARG A 20 -0.40 -15.14 6.74
C ARG A 20 -0.82 -14.18 5.62
N GLY A 21 -1.03 -14.70 4.42
CA GLY A 21 -1.50 -13.93 3.26
C GLY A 21 -0.40 -13.24 2.44
N THR A 22 0.88 -13.44 2.78
CA THR A 22 2.02 -12.94 1.99
C THR A 22 2.84 -14.10 1.43
N LYS A 23 3.36 -13.91 0.21
CA LYS A 23 4.28 -14.84 -0.45
C LYS A 23 5.57 -14.11 -0.84
N HIS A 24 6.64 -14.88 -1.01
CA HIS A 24 7.80 -14.35 -1.72
C HIS A 24 7.43 -14.09 -3.18
N ALA A 25 7.87 -12.94 -3.69
CA ALA A 25 7.65 -12.60 -5.09
C ALA A 25 8.43 -13.59 -5.97
N ASN A 26 7.78 -14.11 -7.00
CA ASN A 26 8.49 -14.71 -8.12
C ASN A 26 9.19 -13.59 -8.91
N GLU A 27 10.29 -13.87 -9.57
CA GLU A 27 11.08 -12.90 -10.33
C GLU A 27 10.21 -12.16 -11.37
N ASP A 28 9.37 -12.88 -12.12
CA ASP A 28 8.44 -12.29 -13.09
C ASP A 28 7.43 -11.35 -12.43
N THR A 29 6.94 -11.72 -11.24
CA THR A 29 5.99 -10.89 -10.50
C THR A 29 6.65 -9.63 -9.95
N ALA A 30 7.89 -9.71 -9.49
CA ALA A 30 8.68 -8.57 -9.04
C ALA A 30 8.96 -7.62 -10.21
N LYS A 31 9.43 -8.15 -11.36
CA LYS A 31 9.65 -7.36 -12.59
C LYS A 31 8.38 -6.69 -13.09
N ARG A 32 7.23 -7.38 -13.07
CA ARG A 32 5.93 -6.79 -13.43
C ARG A 32 5.53 -5.67 -12.47
N LEU A 33 5.63 -5.90 -11.16
CA LEU A 33 5.29 -4.90 -10.15
C LEU A 33 6.19 -3.68 -10.26
N ARG A 34 7.50 -3.85 -10.46
CA ARG A 34 8.44 -2.74 -10.66
C ARG A 34 8.02 -1.86 -11.84
N ARG A 35 7.77 -2.45 -13.01
CA ARG A 35 7.28 -1.71 -14.20
C ARG A 35 5.99 -0.94 -13.93
N ASN A 36 5.06 -1.52 -13.16
CA ASN A 36 3.81 -0.84 -12.81
C ASN A 36 4.04 0.32 -11.85
N LEU A 37 4.95 0.17 -10.89
CA LEU A 37 5.30 1.23 -9.94
C LEU A 37 6.07 2.38 -10.60
N ASP A 38 6.96 2.08 -11.54
CA ASP A 38 7.68 3.08 -12.33
C ASP A 38 6.69 3.93 -13.13
N ARG A 39 5.77 3.28 -13.85
CA ARG A 39 4.67 3.97 -14.56
C ARG A 39 3.79 4.81 -13.65
N LEU A 40 3.53 4.32 -12.43
CA LEU A 40 2.73 5.06 -11.45
C LEU A 40 3.45 6.33 -10.97
N LEU A 41 4.78 6.30 -10.83
CA LEU A 41 5.58 7.47 -10.46
C LEU A 41 5.67 8.51 -11.59
N GLU A 42 5.76 8.03 -12.83
CA GLU A 42 5.82 8.85 -14.04
C GLU A 42 4.47 9.55 -14.30
N ASP A 43 3.40 8.75 -14.48
CA ASP A 43 2.06 9.21 -14.86
C ASP A 43 1.01 8.78 -13.82
N PRO A 44 0.97 9.42 -12.64
CA PRO A 44 0.04 9.04 -11.58
C PRO A 44 -1.44 9.22 -11.98
N GLU A 45 -1.73 10.22 -12.82
CA GLU A 45 -3.10 10.55 -13.25
C GLU A 45 -3.76 9.42 -14.04
N ARG A 46 -2.99 8.63 -14.80
CA ARG A 46 -3.51 7.46 -15.54
C ARG A 46 -4.07 6.36 -14.65
N ALA A 47 -3.59 6.27 -13.41
CA ALA A 47 -4.05 5.28 -12.46
C ALA A 47 -5.27 5.76 -11.66
N LEU A 48 -5.65 7.04 -11.77
CA LEU A 48 -6.72 7.63 -10.99
C LEU A 48 -8.04 7.66 -11.78
N PRO A 49 -9.18 7.44 -11.11
CA PRO A 49 -10.48 7.56 -11.74
C PRO A 49 -10.79 9.03 -12.07
N THR A 50 -11.31 9.28 -13.27
CA THR A 50 -11.84 10.59 -13.64
C THR A 50 -13.25 10.74 -13.12
N LEU A 51 -13.50 11.78 -12.32
CA LEU A 51 -14.84 12.11 -11.87
C LEU A 51 -15.58 12.84 -12.99
N SER A 52 -16.64 12.23 -13.51
CA SER A 52 -17.55 12.88 -14.45
C SER A 52 -18.89 13.16 -13.75
N GLY A 53 -19.33 14.42 -13.77
CA GLY A 53 -20.61 14.86 -13.21
C GLY A 53 -20.50 15.95 -12.14
N ASN A 54 -21.65 16.50 -11.75
CA ASN A 54 -21.74 17.55 -10.75
C ASN A 54 -21.87 16.96 -9.35
N ILE A 55 -20.90 17.28 -8.48
CA ILE A 55 -20.97 16.97 -7.05
C ILE A 55 -21.98 17.93 -6.40
N ARG A 56 -22.89 17.42 -5.56
CA ARG A 56 -23.87 18.26 -4.86
C ARG A 56 -23.16 19.17 -3.86
N ARG A 57 -23.23 20.48 -4.08
CA ARG A 57 -22.72 21.49 -3.14
C ARG A 57 -23.73 21.69 -2.01
N GLY A 58 -23.52 20.98 -0.89
CA GLY A 58 -24.19 21.24 0.38
C GLY A 58 -23.32 22.04 1.35
N TRP A 59 -23.80 22.27 2.57
CA TRP A 59 -23.04 22.94 3.64
C TRP A 59 -21.80 22.15 4.11
N ARG A 60 -21.78 20.82 3.89
CA ARG A 60 -20.61 19.96 4.09
C ARG A 60 -19.98 19.62 2.75
N ARG A 61 -18.64 19.55 2.72
CA ARG A 61 -17.92 19.01 1.55
C ARG A 61 -18.31 17.56 1.33
N ASP A 62 -18.49 17.22 0.06
CA ASP A 62 -18.82 15.87 -0.37
C ASP A 62 -17.64 14.92 -0.06
N PRO A 63 -17.88 13.71 0.48
CA PRO A 63 -16.81 12.77 0.80
C PRO A 63 -15.89 12.47 -0.39
N ILE A 64 -16.44 12.39 -1.60
CA ILE A 64 -15.66 12.12 -2.83
C ILE A 64 -14.69 13.26 -3.11
N GLU A 65 -15.15 14.51 -3.00
CA GLU A 65 -14.30 15.69 -3.22
C GLU A 65 -13.15 15.76 -2.20
N ARG A 66 -13.43 15.37 -0.95
CA ARG A 66 -12.39 15.25 0.07
C ARG A 66 -11.35 14.20 -0.30
N THR A 67 -11.79 13.01 -0.72
CA THR A 67 -10.89 11.93 -1.13
C THR A 67 -10.02 12.36 -2.31
N MET A 68 -10.59 13.02 -3.32
CA MET A 68 -9.82 13.53 -4.47
C MET A 68 -8.75 14.55 -4.04
N ARG A 69 -9.09 15.51 -3.18
CA ARG A 69 -8.09 16.47 -2.64
C ARG A 69 -6.98 15.76 -1.85
N GLU A 70 -7.32 14.75 -1.06
CA GLU A 70 -6.32 13.97 -0.31
C GLU A 70 -5.44 13.13 -1.25
N ILE A 71 -5.97 12.62 -2.37
CA ILE A 71 -5.23 11.94 -3.43
C ILE A 71 -4.28 12.91 -4.13
N ASP A 72 -4.75 14.09 -4.54
CA ASP A 72 -3.93 15.10 -5.21
C ASP A 72 -2.73 15.52 -4.35
N GLN A 73 -2.94 15.70 -3.05
CA GLN A 73 -1.87 16.01 -2.11
C GLN A 73 -0.80 14.90 -2.06
N VAL A 74 -1.22 13.64 -2.14
CA VAL A 74 -0.32 12.48 -2.16
C VAL A 74 0.45 12.42 -3.47
N VAL A 75 -0.20 12.68 -4.60
CA VAL A 75 0.44 12.73 -5.94
C VAL A 75 1.49 13.85 -6.03
N GLN A 76 1.17 15.04 -5.50
CA GLN A 76 2.10 16.17 -5.46
C GLN A 76 3.36 15.87 -4.63
N ARG A 77 3.23 15.04 -3.59
CA ARG A 77 4.33 14.66 -2.68
C ARG A 77 4.89 13.27 -2.94
N ARG A 78 4.68 12.72 -4.14
CA ARG A 78 5.11 11.35 -4.50
C ARG A 78 6.63 11.09 -4.39
N GLY A 79 7.45 12.13 -4.43
CA GLY A 79 8.91 12.03 -4.26
C GLY A 79 9.40 12.08 -2.80
N ASP A 80 8.56 12.52 -1.85
CA ASP A 80 8.96 12.66 -0.45
C ASP A 80 8.69 11.37 0.34
N THR A 81 9.67 10.48 0.35
CA THR A 81 9.58 9.17 1.04
C THR A 81 9.32 9.32 2.54
N THR A 82 9.87 10.36 3.18
CA THR A 82 9.70 10.59 4.62
C THR A 82 8.25 10.99 4.95
N TRP A 83 7.65 11.83 4.11
CA TRP A 83 6.27 12.23 4.25
C TRP A 83 5.32 11.09 3.90
N LEU A 84 5.59 10.35 2.82
CA LEU A 84 4.79 9.19 2.41
C LEU A 84 4.73 8.13 3.50
N LYS A 85 5.86 7.84 4.16
CA LYS A 85 5.94 6.89 5.28
C LYS A 85 5.02 7.29 6.44
N LYS A 86 5.00 8.58 6.80
CA LYS A 86 4.10 9.10 7.84
C LYS A 86 2.64 9.07 7.37
N ARG A 87 2.39 9.45 6.11
CA ARG A 87 1.05 9.55 5.54
C ARG A 87 0.35 8.19 5.47
N MET A 88 1.03 7.14 5.02
CA MET A 88 0.45 5.79 4.90
C MET A 88 0.10 5.16 6.27
N LEU A 89 0.74 5.60 7.35
CA LEU A 89 0.53 5.13 8.74
C LEU A 89 -0.34 6.08 9.58
N ALA A 90 -0.81 7.19 9.02
CA ALA A 90 -1.57 8.18 9.77
C ALA A 90 -2.87 7.55 10.35
N ARG A 91 -3.16 7.81 11.62
CA ARG A 91 -4.35 7.25 12.31
C ARG A 91 -5.67 7.73 11.71
N ARG A 92 -5.68 8.94 11.12
CA ARG A 92 -6.82 9.56 10.45
C ARG A 92 -6.47 9.85 8.99
N GLY A 93 -7.49 9.94 8.15
CA GLY A 93 -7.38 10.26 6.74
C GLY A 93 -8.09 9.22 5.88
N ASP A 94 -8.24 9.57 4.61
CA ASP A 94 -8.88 8.70 3.62
C ASP A 94 -8.05 7.42 3.39
N HIS A 95 -8.73 6.27 3.37
CA HIS A 95 -8.07 4.97 3.23
C HIS A 95 -7.43 4.77 1.86
N ILE A 96 -8.04 5.33 0.80
CA ILE A 96 -7.54 5.25 -0.58
C ILE A 96 -6.29 6.10 -0.71
N ALA A 97 -6.31 7.34 -0.20
CA ALA A 97 -5.13 8.21 -0.18
C ALA A 97 -3.96 7.59 0.60
N LYS A 98 -4.23 6.92 1.73
CA LYS A 98 -3.21 6.17 2.48
C LYS A 98 -2.63 4.99 1.69
N ALA A 99 -3.48 4.24 0.99
CA ALA A 99 -3.05 3.12 0.15
C ALA A 99 -2.20 3.61 -1.04
N LEU A 100 -2.57 4.73 -1.65
CA LEU A 100 -1.80 5.38 -2.70
C LEU A 100 -0.43 5.85 -2.20
N ALA A 101 -0.38 6.46 -1.01
CA ALA A 101 0.88 6.86 -0.39
C ALA A 101 1.81 5.67 -0.15
N GLY A 102 1.26 4.53 0.28
CA GLY A 102 2.01 3.27 0.41
C GLY A 102 2.52 2.74 -0.92
N SER A 103 1.77 2.93 -2.01
CA SER A 103 2.16 2.54 -3.37
C SER A 103 3.33 3.39 -3.87
N PHE A 104 3.28 4.71 -3.70
CA PHE A 104 4.41 5.59 -4.03
C PHE A 104 5.64 5.30 -3.17
N HIS A 105 5.46 5.03 -1.88
CA HIS A 105 6.58 4.61 -1.03
C HIS A 105 7.21 3.31 -1.54
N ALA A 106 6.39 2.32 -1.95
CA ALA A 106 6.90 1.07 -2.50
C ALA A 106 7.66 1.26 -3.82
N ALA A 107 7.31 2.28 -4.61
CA ALA A 107 7.98 2.58 -5.87
C ALA A 107 9.43 3.08 -5.68
N HIS A 108 9.75 3.63 -4.50
CA HIS A 108 11.11 4.04 -4.14
C HIS A 108 11.95 2.90 -3.52
N ASP A 109 11.35 1.74 -3.26
CA ASP A 109 12.08 0.58 -2.74
C ASP A 109 12.92 -0.07 -3.86
N VAL A 110 14.17 -0.45 -3.54
CA VAL A 110 15.09 -1.11 -4.48
C VAL A 110 14.65 -2.55 -4.78
N GLU A 111 14.13 -3.27 -3.79
CA GLU A 111 13.75 -4.67 -3.91
C GLU A 111 12.31 -4.95 -3.47
N ILE A 112 11.61 -5.78 -4.25
CA ILE A 112 10.24 -6.22 -3.98
C ILE A 112 10.25 -7.71 -3.63
N SER A 113 10.53 -8.03 -2.36
CA SER A 113 10.69 -9.42 -1.91
C SER A 113 9.40 -10.10 -1.47
N THR A 114 8.45 -9.33 -0.92
CA THR A 114 7.22 -9.86 -0.30
C THR A 114 6.00 -9.22 -0.94
N VAL A 115 5.07 -10.06 -1.40
CA VAL A 115 3.83 -9.63 -2.07
C VAL A 115 2.62 -10.30 -1.45
N GLY A 116 1.51 -9.56 -1.37
CA GLY A 116 0.20 -10.10 -1.06
C GLY A 116 -0.42 -10.78 -2.27
N LYS A 117 -1.30 -11.75 -2.04
CA LYS A 117 -2.18 -12.34 -3.08
C LYS A 117 -3.58 -11.77 -2.91
N TYR A 118 -4.20 -11.35 -4.00
CA TYR A 118 -5.63 -11.05 -4.03
C TYR A 118 -6.36 -12.08 -4.89
N GLN A 119 -7.60 -12.36 -4.52
CA GLN A 119 -8.53 -13.19 -5.27
C GLN A 119 -9.91 -12.57 -5.10
N ASN A 120 -10.51 -12.16 -6.22
CA ASN A 120 -11.83 -11.57 -6.28
C ASN A 120 -12.56 -12.15 -7.51
N SER A 121 -13.86 -12.42 -7.39
CA SER A 121 -14.65 -12.95 -8.50
C SER A 121 -14.74 -12.00 -9.69
N ALA A 122 -14.81 -10.69 -9.45
CA ALA A 122 -14.91 -9.67 -10.48
C ALA A 122 -13.55 -9.30 -11.11
N PHE A 123 -12.49 -9.25 -10.30
CA PHE A 123 -11.16 -8.77 -10.74
C PHE A 123 -10.11 -9.88 -10.92
N GLY A 124 -10.53 -11.14 -10.76
CA GLY A 124 -9.67 -12.32 -10.88
C GLY A 124 -8.65 -12.45 -9.75
N THR A 125 -7.49 -13.02 -10.07
CA THR A 125 -6.41 -13.23 -9.12
C THR A 125 -5.19 -12.39 -9.49
N GLY A 126 -4.47 -11.92 -8.48
CA GLY A 126 -3.22 -11.22 -8.72
C GLY A 126 -2.37 -11.04 -7.48
N SER A 127 -1.30 -10.26 -7.64
CA SER A 127 -0.33 -10.00 -6.58
C SER A 127 -0.09 -8.50 -6.49
N TYR A 128 0.02 -8.00 -5.26
CA TYR A 128 0.16 -6.58 -4.96
C TYR A 128 1.13 -6.39 -3.79
N ILE A 129 1.62 -5.18 -3.61
CA ILE A 129 2.47 -4.82 -2.48
C ILE A 129 1.58 -4.16 -1.44
N ARG A 130 1.71 -4.60 -0.19
CA ARG A 130 1.05 -3.96 0.94
C ARG A 130 2.05 -3.10 1.70
N ARG A 131 1.84 -1.79 1.71
CA ARG A 131 2.58 -0.83 2.55
C ARG A 131 1.61 -0.01 3.38
N GLY A 132 1.94 0.16 4.66
CA GLY A 132 1.15 0.93 5.61
C GLY A 132 -0.21 0.35 5.94
N ASP A 133 -1.08 1.24 6.45
CA ASP A 133 -2.43 0.92 6.97
C ASP A 133 -3.55 1.28 5.98
N GLY A 134 -3.20 1.58 4.72
CA GLY A 134 -4.19 1.74 3.66
C GLY A 134 -4.93 0.42 3.44
N LYS A 135 -6.26 0.45 3.49
CA LYS A 135 -7.07 -0.69 3.07
C LYS A 135 -7.00 -0.82 1.55
N GLN A 136 -7.09 -2.05 1.04
CA GLN A 136 -7.26 -2.25 -0.39
C GLN A 136 -8.61 -1.66 -0.81
N ALA A 137 -8.64 -0.94 -1.94
CA ALA A 137 -9.81 -0.18 -2.37
C ALA A 137 -11.12 -1.01 -2.42
N TYR A 138 -11.03 -2.32 -2.67
CA TYR A 138 -12.19 -3.21 -2.71
C TYR A 138 -12.61 -3.80 -1.35
N LEU A 139 -11.83 -3.58 -0.28
CA LEU A 139 -12.09 -4.02 1.10
C LEU A 139 -12.34 -2.83 2.04
N ALA A 140 -12.44 -1.62 1.49
CA ALA A 140 -12.55 -0.38 2.26
C ALA A 140 -13.86 -0.32 3.03
#